data_AF-A0A537TG76-F1
#
_entry.id   AF-A0A537TG76-F1
#
_cell.length_a   1.000
_cell.length_b   1.000
_cell.length_c   1.000
_cell.angle_alpha   90.00
_cell.angle_beta   90.00
_cell.angle_gamma   90.00
#
_symmetry.space_group_name_H-M   'P 1'
#
loop_
_entity.id
_entity.type
_entity.pdbx_description
1 polymer ?
#
loop_
_entity_poly.entity_id
_entity_poly.type
_entity_poly.pdbx_seq_one_letter_code
_entity_poly.pdbx_strand_id
1 'polypeptide(L)' 'MAQLTYDELRLLRQLERGDQTISDNQPRGGLDRLVDEGYVIRRLLNPSQTVHSITAKGRAAVHEAEGND' A
#
# COMPACT_ATOMS: atom_id res chain seq x y z
N MET A 1 15.81 5.81 4.80
CA MET A 1 14.36 5.70 4.53
C MET A 1 14.15 6.17 3.09
N ALA A 2 13.71 5.29 2.18
CA ALA A 2 13.39 5.74 0.83
C ALA A 2 12.17 6.67 0.91
N GLN A 3 12.27 7.87 0.37
CA GLN A 3 11.14 8.81 0.31
C GLN A 3 10.05 8.17 -0.56
N LEU A 4 8.85 8.01 0.00
CA LEU A 4 7.69 7.59 -0.76
C LEU A 4 7.27 8.72 -1.70
N THR A 5 6.91 8.36 -2.92
CA THR A 5 6.32 9.27 -3.89
C THR A 5 4.90 9.68 -3.47
N TYR A 6 4.40 10.77 -4.04
CA TYR A 6 3.04 11.22 -3.77
C TYR A 6 1.98 10.14 -4.11
N ASP A 7 2.18 9.40 -5.21
CA ASP A 7 1.27 8.32 -5.62
C ASP A 7 1.32 7.13 -4.66
N GLU A 8 2.50 6.76 -4.17
CA GLU A 8 2.67 5.71 -3.15
C GLU A 8 2.00 6.11 -1.83
N LEU A 9 2.17 7.36 -1.38
CA LEU A 9 1.48 7.89 -0.19
C LEU A 9 -0.03 7.95 -0.39
N ARG A 10 -0.49 8.32 -1.58
CA ARG A 10 -1.92 8.31 -1.93
C ARG A 10 -2.50 6.91 -1.89
N LEU A 11 -1.77 5.89 -2.37
CA LEU A 11 -2.18 4.49 -2.29
C LEU A 11 -2.25 4.01 -0.83
N LEU A 12 -1.25 4.32 -0.01
CA LEU A 12 -1.27 3.97 1.41
C LEU A 12 -2.46 4.60 2.15
N ARG A 13 -2.77 5.87 1.89
CA ARG A 13 -3.96 6.53 2.46
C ARG A 13 -5.27 5.86 2.06
N GLN A 14 -5.36 5.34 0.84
CA GLN A 14 -6.53 4.57 0.42
C GLN A 14 -6.63 3.25 1.20
N LEU A 15 -5.51 2.57 1.43
CA LEU A 15 -5.45 1.32 2.19
C LEU A 15 -5.69 1.51 3.69
N GLU A 16 -5.35 2.67 4.24
CA GLU A 16 -5.65 3.01 5.64
C GLU A 16 -7.17 3.12 5.89
N ARG A 17 -7.92 3.60 4.90
CA ARG A 17 -9.39 3.69 4.96
C ARG A 17 -10.08 2.34 4.81
N GLY A 18 -9.38 1.32 4.34
CA GLY A 18 -9.90 -0.03 4.20
C GLY A 18 -9.04 -0.89 3.28
N ASP A 19 -9.01 -2.19 3.55
CA ASP A 19 -8.33 -3.18 2.71
C ASP A 19 -8.85 -3.12 1.27
N GLN A 20 -7.94 -3.12 0.29
CA GLN A 20 -8.32 -3.14 -1.12
C GLN A 20 -8.14 -4.53 -1.71
N THR A 21 -9.24 -5.12 -2.17
CA THR A 21 -9.21 -6.33 -3.01
C THR A 21 -8.93 -5.91 -4.44
N ILE A 22 -7.81 -6.37 -4.99
CA ILE A 22 -7.37 -6.10 -6.35
C ILE A 22 -7.36 -7.43 -7.10
N SER A 23 -7.98 -7.45 -8.28
CA SER A 23 -7.88 -8.61 -9.17
C SER A 23 -6.47 -8.68 -9.73
N ASP A 24 -5.91 -9.90 -9.79
CA ASP A 24 -4.49 -10.13 -10.15
C ASP A 24 -4.12 -9.65 -11.57
N ASN A 25 -5.14 -9.38 -12.40
CA ASN A 25 -4.97 -8.90 -13.77
C ASN A 25 -4.74 -7.37 -13.89
N GLN A 26 -4.69 -6.63 -12.79
CA GLN A 26 -4.53 -5.17 -12.84
C GLN A 26 -3.16 -4.73 -12.29
N PRO A 27 -2.16 -4.45 -13.15
CA PRO A 27 -0.90 -3.91 -12.69
C PRO A 27 -1.13 -2.50 -12.13
N ARG A 28 -0.89 -2.31 -10.84
CA ARG A 28 -0.86 -0.99 -10.22
C ARG A 28 0.59 -0.60 -9.98
N GLY A 29 1.12 0.25 -10.85
CA GLY A 29 2.46 0.83 -10.69
C GLY A 29 2.60 1.45 -9.30
N GLY A 30 3.68 1.11 -8.60
CA GLY A 30 3.98 1.58 -7.23
C GLY A 30 3.51 0.63 -6.11
N LEU A 31 2.53 -0.25 -6.34
CA LEU A 31 2.05 -1.18 -5.31
C LEU A 31 3.05 -2.31 -5.02
N ASP A 32 3.74 -2.81 -6.05
CA ASP A 32 4.77 -3.86 -5.89
C ASP A 32 5.92 -3.36 -5.00
N ARG A 33 6.40 -2.14 -5.23
CA ARG A 33 7.45 -1.54 -4.40
C ARG A 33 7.00 -1.34 -2.96
N LEU A 34 5.74 -0.93 -2.74
CA LEU A 34 5.17 -0.83 -1.39
C LEU A 34 5.11 -2.19 -0.68
N VAL A 35 4.90 -3.28 -1.42
CA VAL A 35 4.95 -4.64 -0.90
C VAL A 35 6.39 -5.07 -0.59
N ASP A 36 7.32 -4.84 -1.52
CA ASP A 36 8.74 -5.20 -1.37
C ASP A 36 9.39 -4.46 -0.19
N GLU A 37 9.06 -3.19 -0.01
CA GLU A 37 9.53 -2.37 1.12
C GLU A 37 8.77 -2.65 2.42
N GLY A 38 7.73 -3.48 2.40
CA GLY A 38 6.95 -3.89 3.58
C GLY A 38 5.98 -2.82 4.12
N TYR A 39 5.63 -1.81 3.32
CA TYR A 39 4.57 -0.85 3.66
C TYR A 39 3.16 -1.44 3.45
N VAL A 40 3.04 -2.40 2.54
CA VAL A 40 1.81 -3.12 2.22
C VAL A 40 2.06 -4.61 2.33
N ILE A 41 1.07 -5.36 2.83
CA ILE A 41 1.07 -6.81 2.72
C ILE A 41 0.06 -7.25 1.68
N ARG A 42 0.42 -8.32 0.99
CA ARG A 42 -0.38 -8.95 -0.04
C ARG A 42 -0.88 -10.30 0.48
N ARG A 43 -2.21 -10.48 0.52
CA ARG A 43 -2.86 -11.75 0.90
C ARG A 43 -3.68 -12.28 -0.25
N LEU A 44 -3.36 -13.48 -0.71
CA LEU A 44 -4.13 -14.17 -1.73
C LEU A 44 -5.48 -14.59 -1.13
N LEU A 45 -6.58 -14.10 -1.69
CA LEU A 45 -7.92 -14.50 -1.26
C LEU A 45 -8.38 -15.73 -2.05
N ASN A 46 -8.08 -15.76 -3.34
CA ASN A 46 -8.30 -16.87 -4.26
C ASN A 46 -7.33 -16.72 -5.46
N PRO A 47 -7.23 -17.72 -6.36
CA PRO A 47 -6.26 -17.70 -7.46
C PRO A 47 -6.33 -16.50 -8.41
N SER A 48 -7.41 -15.69 -8.35
CA SER A 48 -7.64 -14.55 -9.23
C SER A 48 -7.75 -13.22 -8.47
N GLN A 49 -7.69 -13.23 -7.14
CA GLN A 49 -7.89 -12.05 -6.31
C GLN A 49 -6.94 -11.98 -5.13
N THR A 50 -6.42 -10.78 -4.95
CA THR A 50 -5.40 -10.50 -3.97
C THR A 50 -5.80 -9.28 -3.14
N VAL A 51 -5.89 -9.46 -1.83
CA VAL A 51 -6.15 -8.38 -0.88
C VAL A 51 -4.85 -7.71 -0.50
N HIS A 52 -4.86 -6.39 -0.56
CA HIS A 52 -3.76 -5.54 -0.14
C HIS A 52 -4.19 -4.83 1.14
N SER A 53 -3.36 -4.96 2.18
CA SER A 53 -3.58 -4.30 3.48
C SER A 53 -2.37 -3.47 3.84
N ILE A 54 -2.59 -2.28 4.40
CA ILE A 54 -1.49 -1.46 4.91
C ILE A 54 -0.87 -2.09 6.17
N THR A 55 0.45 -2.07 6.27
CA THR A 55 1.16 -2.51 7.47
C THR A 55 1.30 -1.39 8.51
N ALA A 56 1.79 -1.71 9.70
CA ALA A 56 2.17 -0.69 10.69
C ALA A 56 3.22 0.28 10.14
N LYS A 57 4.20 -0.22 9.35
CA LYS A 57 5.21 0.60 8.68
C LYS A 57 4.56 1.54 7.66
N GLY A 58 3.63 1.04 6.86
CA GLY A 58 2.84 1.83 5.91
C GLY A 58 2.06 2.95 6.59
N ARG A 59 1.38 2.64 7.70
CA ARG A 59 0.64 3.63 8.49
C ARG A 59 1.56 4.71 9.06
N ALA A 60 2.68 4.31 9.66
CA ALA A 60 3.67 5.25 10.18
C ALA A 60 4.18 6.19 9.08
N ALA A 61 4.47 5.67 7.88
CA ALA A 61 4.93 6.49 6.76
C ALA A 61 3.88 7.50 6.26
N VAL A 62 2.60 7.15 6.30
CA VAL A 62 1.50 8.11 6.02
C VAL A 62 1.47 9.20 7.09
N HIS A 63 1.51 8.82 8.37
CA HIS A 63 1.43 9.75 9.49
C HIS A 63 2.64 10.69 9.53
N GLU A 64 3.84 10.18 9.25
CA GLU A 64 5.07 10.98 9.13
C GLU A 64 4.99 11.98 7.96
N ALA A 65 4.34 11.60 6.85
CA ALA A 65 4.15 12.50 5.72
C ALA A 65 3.09 13.58 5.99
N GLU A 66 2.07 13.28 6.81
CA GLU A 66 1.00 14.23 7.18
C GLU A 66 1.38 15.14 8.35
N GLY A 67 2.21 14.68 9.28
CA GLY A 67 2.70 15.49 10.41
C GLY A 67 3.79 16.50 10.02
N ASN A 68 4.17 16.55 8.74
CA ASN A 68 5.17 17.44 8.19
C ASN A 68 4.54 18.58 7.35
N ASP A 69 3.22 18.77 7.44
CA ASP A 69 2.42 19.81 6.78
C ASP A 69 2.11 20.98 7.72
#